data_AF-A0A522UCV0-F1
#
_entry.id   AF-A0A522UCV0-F1
#
_cell.length_a   1.000
_cell.length_b   1.000
_cell.length_c   1.000
_cell.angle_alpha   90.00
_cell.angle_beta   90.00
_cell.angle_gamma   90.00
#
_symmetry.space_group_name_H-M   'P 1'
#
loop_
_entity.id
_entity.type
_entity.pdbx_description
1 polymer ?
#
loop_
_entity_poly.entity_id
_entity_poly.type
_entity_poly.pdbx_seq_one_letter_code
_entity_poly.pdbx_strand_id
1 'polypeptide(L)'
;MTATPKVLYCHCAQAQVLPWATRNAALEQLCRGADFVAVPDLCVLAARKDPLLHALAGSGAVTILACHPRAVRALFAAADAPLSDAAQIVDLRAPVDHAVLTSLAGGSAAPRDPVQLAADLAGQAVESSAWFPVIDFARCTHCQQCLSFCLFGVYAMGTDGQLQVRQPDNCKPGCPACARVCPELAIIFPKHGEAPINGAEIRDADRQRGPAKVDISALLGGDVYQALRERRTQVQTRFDVGRNAELAAAERRKCLAELQQQLDILPAVLQSLSTSAAILERMKKKADRVDENAL
;
A
#
# COMPACT_ATOMS: atom_id res chain seq x y z
N MET A 1 27.64 31.90 13.02
CA MET A 1 27.16 30.51 13.04
C MET A 1 26.04 30.47 14.06
N THR A 2 24.78 30.39 13.61
CA THR A 2 23.63 30.24 14.50
C THR A 2 23.70 28.87 15.17
N ALA A 3 23.47 28.82 16.48
CA ALA A 3 23.49 27.56 17.22
C ALA A 3 22.43 26.60 16.68
N THR A 4 22.77 25.32 16.52
CA THR A 4 21.80 24.30 16.09
C THR A 4 20.77 24.09 17.19
N PRO A 5 19.46 24.18 16.88
CA PRO A 5 18.41 24.02 17.88
C PRO A 5 18.43 22.60 18.47
N LYS A 6 18.31 22.49 19.79
CA LYS A 6 18.31 21.20 20.50
C LYS A 6 16.92 20.57 20.62
N VAL A 7 15.87 21.35 20.34
CA VAL A 7 14.48 20.89 20.44
C VAL A 7 13.74 21.16 19.14
N LEU A 8 13.10 20.12 18.60
CA LEU A 8 12.19 20.20 17.46
C LEU A 8 10.77 19.88 17.92
N TYR A 9 9.81 20.72 17.53
CA TYR A 9 8.39 20.48 17.73
C TYR A 9 7.68 20.37 16.37
N CYS A 10 6.96 19.27 16.14
CA CYS A 10 6.11 19.09 14.98
C CYS A 10 4.65 19.38 15.36
N HIS A 11 4.04 20.39 14.72
CA HIS A 11 2.65 20.75 14.98
C HIS A 11 1.64 19.77 14.37
N CYS A 12 2.03 19.08 13.29
CA CYS A 12 1.16 18.24 12.47
C CYS A 12 -0.06 19.01 11.95
N ALA A 13 0.19 20.14 11.30
CA ALA A 13 -0.84 21.07 10.82
C ALA A 13 -1.78 20.43 9.78
N GLN A 14 -1.24 19.60 8.88
CA GLN A 14 -2.04 19.01 7.80
C GLN A 14 -2.88 17.81 8.27
N ALA A 15 -2.25 16.80 8.85
CA ALA A 15 -2.92 15.53 9.14
C ALA A 15 -3.64 15.52 10.50
N GLN A 16 -3.23 16.41 11.41
CA GLN A 16 -3.84 16.60 12.73
C GLN A 16 -4.02 15.29 13.52
N VAL A 17 -3.05 14.38 13.40
CA VAL A 17 -3.10 13.06 14.06
C VAL A 17 -2.68 13.09 15.53
N LEU A 18 -2.21 14.24 16.01
CA LEU A 18 -1.87 14.45 17.42
C LEU A 18 -3.13 14.87 18.18
N PRO A 19 -3.46 14.26 19.34
CA PRO A 19 -4.51 14.73 20.22
C PRO A 19 -4.34 16.23 20.53
N TRP A 20 -5.42 17.00 20.34
CA TRP A 20 -5.40 18.46 20.47
C TRP A 20 -4.85 18.91 21.83
N ALA A 21 -5.28 18.25 22.93
CA ALA A 21 -4.84 18.57 24.28
C ALA A 21 -3.33 18.37 24.47
N THR A 22 -2.80 17.21 24.05
CA THR A 22 -1.37 16.90 24.15
C THR A 22 -0.53 17.86 23.32
N ARG A 23 -0.95 18.11 22.07
CA ARG A 23 -0.25 19.01 21.14
C ARG A 23 -0.16 20.44 21.66
N ASN A 24 -1.26 20.95 22.21
CA ASN A 24 -1.33 22.33 22.70
C ASN A 24 -0.59 22.47 24.03
N ALA A 25 -0.74 21.52 24.97
CA ALA A 25 0.01 21.53 26.22
C ALA A 25 1.54 21.51 25.98
N ALA A 26 2.00 20.72 25.01
CA ALA A 26 3.41 20.70 24.61
C ALA A 26 3.86 22.06 24.05
N LEU A 27 3.08 22.68 23.16
CA LEU A 27 3.41 23.98 22.57
C LEU A 27 3.43 25.10 23.63
N GLU A 28 2.41 25.15 24.48
CA GLU A 28 2.32 26.11 25.59
C GLU A 28 3.53 26.00 26.51
N GLN A 29 3.94 24.78 26.86
CA GLN A 29 5.09 24.57 27.72
C GLN A 29 6.40 25.02 27.06
N LEU A 30 6.61 24.70 25.78
CA LEU A 30 7.78 25.14 25.04
C LEU A 30 7.84 26.67 24.90
N CYS A 31 6.70 27.31 24.67
CA CYS A 31 6.58 28.76 24.56
C CYS A 31 6.90 29.55 25.84
N ARG A 32 7.05 28.90 27.00
CA ARG A 32 7.43 29.54 28.27
C ARG A 32 8.91 29.92 28.37
N GLY A 33 9.75 29.53 27.41
CA GLY A 33 11.17 29.92 27.36
C GLY A 33 12.13 28.86 26.82
N ALA A 34 11.62 27.76 26.26
CA ALA A 34 12.46 26.76 25.61
C ALA A 34 13.09 27.30 24.32
N ASP A 35 14.34 26.93 24.05
CA ASP A 35 14.97 27.14 22.75
C ASP A 35 14.59 25.97 21.83
N PHE A 36 13.58 26.21 20.97
CA PHE A 36 13.03 25.18 20.08
C PHE A 36 12.68 25.73 18.71
N VAL A 37 12.74 24.85 17.71
CA VAL A 37 12.18 25.10 16.38
C VAL A 37 10.84 24.40 16.25
N ALA A 38 9.83 25.14 15.79
CA ALA A 38 8.51 24.60 15.47
C ALA A 38 8.38 24.45 13.95
N VAL A 39 7.85 23.32 13.51
CA VAL A 39 7.58 23.05 12.08
C VAL A 39 6.12 22.63 11.89
N PRO A 40 5.47 23.00 10.77
CA PRO A 40 4.08 22.64 10.52
C PRO A 40 3.91 21.12 10.42
N ASP A 41 4.75 20.46 9.61
CA ASP A 41 4.66 19.02 9.36
C ASP A 41 6.04 18.40 9.14
N LEU A 42 6.50 17.57 10.08
CA LEU A 42 7.74 16.80 9.94
C LEU A 42 7.73 15.89 8.68
N CYS A 43 6.55 15.40 8.29
CA CYS A 43 6.39 14.61 7.08
C CYS A 43 6.76 15.39 5.81
N VAL A 44 6.44 16.69 5.75
CA VAL A 44 6.78 17.55 4.61
C VAL A 44 8.29 17.79 4.55
N LEU A 45 8.92 18.05 5.70
CA LEU A 45 10.37 18.22 5.77
C LEU A 45 11.10 16.95 5.32
N ALA A 46 10.63 15.78 5.78
CA ALA A 46 11.21 14.50 5.40
C ALA A 46 11.06 14.22 3.90
N ALA A 47 9.87 14.47 3.31
CA ALA A 47 9.64 14.31 1.88
C ALA A 47 10.61 15.15 1.03
N ARG A 48 10.95 16.35 1.52
CA ARG A 48 11.85 17.30 0.84
C ARG A 48 13.33 17.11 1.19
N LYS A 49 13.65 16.18 2.09
CA LYS A 49 15.01 16.01 2.66
C LYS A 49 15.57 17.33 3.21
N ASP A 50 14.74 18.03 3.98
CA ASP A 50 15.04 19.38 4.44
C ASP A 50 16.39 19.44 5.21
N PRO A 51 17.28 20.42 4.92
CA PRO A 51 18.56 20.57 5.61
C PRO A 51 18.47 20.69 7.14
N LEU A 52 17.33 21.16 7.66
CA LEU A 52 17.07 21.20 9.10
C LEU A 52 17.19 19.80 9.74
N LEU A 53 16.71 18.75 9.07
CA LEU A 53 16.76 17.39 9.61
C LEU A 53 18.20 16.89 9.72
N HIS A 54 19.05 17.21 8.74
CA HIS A 54 20.48 16.90 8.78
C HIS A 54 21.20 17.66 9.90
N ALA A 55 20.90 18.96 10.06
CA ALA A 55 21.47 19.77 11.12
C ALA A 55 21.11 19.23 12.52
N LEU A 56 19.84 18.87 12.73
CA LEU A 56 19.35 18.29 13.97
C LEU A 56 20.00 16.92 14.25
N ALA A 57 20.04 16.02 13.27
CA ALA A 57 20.66 14.70 13.41
C ALA A 57 22.17 14.80 13.72
N GLY A 58 22.89 15.72 13.06
CA GLY A 58 24.32 15.95 13.27
C GLY A 58 24.68 16.53 14.65
N SER A 59 23.70 17.10 15.38
CA SER A 59 23.93 17.63 16.74
C SER A 59 24.01 16.56 17.83
N GLY A 60 23.60 15.32 17.53
CA GLY A 60 23.73 14.14 18.40
C GLY A 60 22.71 14.04 19.54
N ALA A 61 22.46 15.10 20.29
CA ALA A 61 21.53 15.12 21.44
C ALA A 61 20.36 16.09 21.18
N VAL A 62 19.43 15.66 20.33
CA VAL A 62 18.20 16.39 20.00
C VAL A 62 17.01 15.79 20.73
N THR A 63 16.10 16.65 21.21
CA THR A 63 14.77 16.25 21.68
C THR A 63 13.74 16.59 20.61
N ILE A 64 12.92 15.62 20.21
CA ILE A 64 11.89 15.78 19.18
C ILE A 64 10.52 15.50 19.79
N LEU A 65 9.62 16.47 19.73
CA LEU A 65 8.23 16.35 20.12
C LEU A 65 7.39 16.22 18.86
N ALA A 66 6.93 15.01 18.55
CA ALA A 66 6.24 14.70 17.29
C ALA A 66 5.31 13.49 17.44
N CYS A 67 5.01 12.79 16.35
CA CYS A 67 4.25 11.54 16.38
C CYS A 67 5.09 10.37 16.97
N HIS A 68 4.58 9.14 16.82
CA HIS A 68 5.20 7.95 17.40
C HIS A 68 6.71 7.82 17.09
N PRO A 69 7.54 7.36 18.06
CA PRO A 69 9.00 7.32 17.90
C PRO A 69 9.50 6.53 16.69
N ARG A 70 8.88 5.40 16.35
CA ARG A 70 9.25 4.62 15.15
C ARG A 70 9.01 5.42 13.87
N ALA A 71 7.90 6.14 13.79
CA ALA A 71 7.60 7.00 12.64
C ALA A 71 8.61 8.14 12.52
N VAL A 72 8.98 8.79 13.63
CA VAL A 72 9.99 9.85 13.65
C VAL A 72 11.35 9.34 13.18
N ARG A 73 11.84 8.22 13.72
CA ARG A 73 13.12 7.63 13.28
C ARG A 73 13.10 7.26 11.79
N ALA A 74 12.01 6.66 11.32
CA ALA A 74 11.85 6.30 9.91
C ALA A 74 11.74 7.53 8.99
N LEU A 75 11.13 8.63 9.43
CA LEU A 75 11.07 9.91 8.70
C LEU A 75 12.47 10.53 8.54
N PHE A 76 13.26 10.55 9.62
CA PHE A 76 14.63 11.04 9.59
C PHE A 76 15.52 10.15 8.70
N ALA A 77 15.37 8.82 8.76
CA ALA A 77 16.05 7.91 7.85
C ALA A 77 15.65 8.13 6.38
N ALA A 78 14.36 8.33 6.09
CA ALA A 78 13.88 8.63 4.73
C ALA A 78 14.39 9.97 4.19
N ALA A 79 14.75 10.89 5.10
CA ALA A 79 15.36 12.17 4.78
C ALA A 79 16.90 12.11 4.62
N ASP A 80 17.50 10.91 4.65
CA ASP A 80 18.96 10.68 4.69
C ASP A 80 19.67 11.28 5.93
N ALA A 81 18.92 11.50 7.01
CA ALA A 81 19.41 12.09 8.25
C ALA A 81 19.09 11.19 9.47
N PRO A 82 19.56 9.93 9.53
CA PRO A 82 19.20 9.02 10.61
C PRO A 82 19.57 9.59 11.99
N LEU A 83 18.65 9.47 12.95
CA LEU A 83 18.84 9.91 14.33
C LEU A 83 19.76 8.94 15.09
N SER A 84 20.60 9.48 15.96
CA SER A 84 21.37 8.70 16.93
C SER A 84 20.48 8.03 17.98
N ASP A 85 21.05 7.08 18.73
CA ASP A 85 20.37 6.50 19.89
C ASP A 85 20.24 7.48 21.06
N ALA A 86 21.08 8.52 21.10
CA ALA A 86 20.99 9.59 22.09
C ALA A 86 19.80 10.54 21.86
N ALA A 87 19.24 10.57 20.64
CA ALA A 87 18.08 11.39 20.34
C ALA A 87 16.85 10.95 21.16
N GLN A 88 16.23 11.92 21.84
CA GLN A 88 15.03 11.71 22.63
C GLN A 88 13.80 12.05 21.80
N ILE A 89 12.80 11.16 21.78
CA ILE A 89 11.55 11.39 21.05
C ILE A 89 10.39 11.30 22.03
N VAL A 90 9.67 12.41 22.18
CA VAL A 90 8.46 12.51 22.99
C VAL A 90 7.26 12.23 22.10
N ASP A 91 6.57 11.12 22.38
CA ASP A 91 5.40 10.69 21.62
C ASP A 91 4.17 11.53 21.97
N LEU A 92 3.83 12.48 21.10
CA LEU A 92 2.64 13.32 21.28
C LEU A 92 1.33 12.64 20.87
N ARG A 93 1.35 11.41 20.31
CA ARG A 93 0.12 10.64 20.03
C ARG A 93 -0.37 9.86 21.25
N ALA A 94 0.46 9.74 22.28
CA ALA A 94 0.11 9.17 23.58
C ALA A 94 -0.04 10.27 24.65
N PRO A 95 -0.63 9.98 25.82
CA PRO A 95 -0.55 10.88 26.97
C PRO A 95 0.91 11.12 27.35
N VAL A 96 1.29 12.38 27.52
CA VAL A 96 2.64 12.79 27.90
C VAL A 96 2.63 13.25 29.35
N ASP A 97 3.59 12.78 30.15
CA ASP A 97 3.78 13.25 31.51
C ASP A 97 4.19 14.74 31.52
N HIS A 98 3.49 15.54 32.32
CA HIS A 98 3.79 16.94 32.51
C HIS A 98 5.24 17.17 32.99
N ALA A 99 5.83 16.25 33.76
CA ALA A 99 7.22 16.36 34.21
C ALA A 99 8.20 16.37 33.03
N VAL A 100 7.94 15.56 32.00
CA VAL A 100 8.76 15.52 30.77
C VAL A 100 8.68 16.87 30.06
N LEU A 101 7.47 17.42 29.89
CA LEU A 101 7.29 18.74 29.27
C LEU A 101 7.96 19.85 30.09
N THR A 102 7.86 19.82 31.42
CA THR A 102 8.50 20.80 32.31
C THR A 102 10.02 20.80 32.16
N SER A 103 10.65 19.62 32.04
CA SER A 103 12.09 19.51 31.87
C SER A 103 12.62 20.21 30.61
N LEU A 104 11.77 20.39 29.60
CA LEU A 104 12.12 21.03 28.33
C LEU A 104 12.02 22.56 28.36
N ALA A 105 11.35 23.14 29.37
CA ALA A 105 11.11 24.58 29.47
C ALA A 105 12.25 25.38 30.13
N GLY A 106 13.33 24.72 30.56
CA GLY A 106 14.46 25.35 31.27
C GLY A 106 15.41 26.19 30.40
N GLY A 107 14.97 26.63 29.21
CA GLY A 107 15.78 27.47 28.33
C GLY A 107 15.81 28.94 28.78
N SER A 108 16.66 29.73 28.11
CA SER A 108 16.75 31.19 28.28
C SER A 108 16.14 31.95 27.10
N ALA A 109 15.34 31.28 26.26
CA ALA A 109 14.73 31.91 25.10
C ALA A 109 13.59 32.85 25.55
N ALA A 110 13.35 33.90 24.77
CA ALA A 110 12.22 34.78 25.03
C ALA A 110 10.90 34.01 24.90
N PRO A 111 9.94 34.20 25.84
CA PRO A 111 8.63 33.59 25.72
C PRO A 111 7.95 33.97 24.40
N ARG A 112 7.20 33.01 23.84
CA ARG A 112 6.42 33.19 22.60
C ARG A 112 4.93 33.05 22.91
N ASP A 113 4.08 33.69 22.10
CA ASP A 113 2.64 33.45 22.18
C ASP A 113 2.30 32.10 21.50
N PRO A 114 1.82 31.09 22.26
CA PRO A 114 1.49 29.78 21.69
C PRO A 114 0.31 29.82 20.73
N VAL A 115 -0.64 30.76 20.90
CA VAL A 115 -1.82 30.88 20.03
C VAL A 115 -1.41 31.44 18.67
N GLN A 116 -0.62 32.52 18.67
CA GLN A 116 -0.10 33.10 17.44
C GLN A 116 0.80 32.10 16.70
N LEU A 117 1.72 31.43 17.40
CA LEU A 117 2.63 30.46 16.78
C LEU A 117 1.85 29.27 16.18
N ALA A 118 0.81 28.77 16.84
CA ALA A 118 -0.04 27.73 16.28
C ALA A 118 -0.78 28.19 15.02
N ALA A 119 -1.29 29.43 15.02
CA ALA A 119 -1.96 30.02 13.85
C ALA A 119 -0.99 30.17 12.66
N ASP A 120 0.23 30.65 12.91
CA ASP A 120 1.26 30.79 11.89
C ASP A 120 1.64 29.42 11.28
N LEU A 121 1.84 28.40 12.12
CA LEU A 121 2.14 27.04 11.66
C LEU A 121 0.99 26.42 10.85
N ALA A 122 -0.25 26.66 11.25
CA ALA A 122 -1.43 26.21 10.50
C ALA A 122 -1.59 26.97 9.17
N GLY A 123 -1.24 28.26 9.13
CA GLY A 123 -1.32 29.10 7.94
C GLY A 123 -0.26 28.82 6.88
N GLN A 124 0.84 28.15 7.23
CA GLN A 124 1.92 27.75 6.31
C GLN A 124 1.56 26.53 5.43
N ALA A 125 0.29 26.39 5.05
CA ALA A 125 -0.23 25.25 4.30
C ALA A 125 0.64 24.94 3.06
N VAL A 126 1.34 23.81 3.11
CA VAL A 126 2.20 23.34 2.02
C VAL A 126 1.37 22.54 1.01
N GLU A 127 1.55 22.85 -0.27
CA GLU A 127 0.82 22.30 -1.43
C GLU A 127 0.88 20.77 -1.57
N SER A 128 1.84 20.11 -0.89
CA SER A 128 1.95 18.65 -0.85
C SER A 128 1.34 18.09 0.43
N SER A 129 0.38 17.17 0.27
CA SER A 129 -0.24 16.38 1.35
C SER A 129 0.74 15.41 2.01
N ALA A 130 2.00 15.33 1.54
CA ALA A 130 3.10 14.54 2.08
C ALA A 130 2.66 13.14 2.54
N TRP A 131 1.84 12.48 1.72
CA TRP A 131 1.41 11.11 1.93
C TRP A 131 2.40 10.16 1.26
N PHE A 132 3.23 9.47 2.05
CA PHE A 132 4.19 8.49 1.57
C PHE A 132 4.54 7.50 2.68
N PRO A 133 4.97 6.27 2.32
CA PRO A 133 5.48 5.30 3.28
C PRO A 133 6.90 5.66 3.70
N VAL A 134 7.24 5.37 4.95
CA VAL A 134 8.62 5.31 5.45
C VAL A 134 8.94 3.92 5.97
N ILE A 135 10.21 3.53 5.96
CA ILE A 135 10.65 2.18 6.29
C ILE A 135 11.36 2.18 7.64
N ASP A 136 10.92 1.31 8.54
CA ASP A 136 11.60 0.94 9.77
C ASP A 136 12.68 -0.11 9.46
N PHE A 137 13.89 0.36 9.17
CA PHE A 137 15.02 -0.51 8.80
C PHE A 137 15.50 -1.43 9.92
N ALA A 138 15.16 -1.15 11.19
CA ALA A 138 15.45 -2.08 12.29
C ALA A 138 14.59 -3.37 12.19
N ARG A 139 13.52 -3.35 11.40
CA ARG A 139 12.62 -4.50 11.17
C ARG A 139 12.63 -5.01 9.75
N CYS A 140 12.94 -4.18 8.77
CA CYS A 140 12.88 -4.57 7.37
C CYS A 140 13.92 -5.66 7.06
N THR A 141 13.46 -6.81 6.57
CA THR A 141 14.32 -7.91 6.09
C THR A 141 14.60 -7.84 4.59
N HIS A 142 14.18 -6.75 3.92
CA HIS A 142 14.24 -6.58 2.47
C HIS A 142 13.60 -7.74 1.68
N CYS A 143 12.49 -8.29 2.19
CA CYS A 143 11.74 -9.38 1.55
C CYS A 143 11.01 -8.98 0.26
N GLN A 144 11.00 -7.69 -0.10
CA GLN A 144 10.44 -7.14 -1.35
C GLN A 144 8.92 -7.26 -1.53
N GLN A 145 8.18 -7.78 -0.54
CA GLN A 145 6.74 -7.96 -0.66
C GLN A 145 5.97 -6.65 -0.93
N CYS A 146 6.40 -5.54 -0.31
CA CYS A 146 5.84 -4.22 -0.57
C CYS A 146 6.16 -3.68 -1.96
N LEU A 147 7.31 -4.05 -2.54
CA LEU A 147 7.69 -3.69 -3.91
C LEU A 147 6.80 -4.42 -4.90
N SER A 148 6.65 -5.74 -4.76
CA SER A 148 5.78 -6.54 -5.63
C SER A 148 4.30 -6.18 -5.49
N PHE A 149 3.88 -5.72 -4.31
CA PHE A 149 2.49 -5.33 -4.06
C PHE A 149 2.14 -3.92 -4.57
N CYS A 150 3.09 -2.99 -4.59
CA CYS A 150 2.81 -1.60 -4.91
C CYS A 150 2.63 -1.39 -6.43
N LEU A 151 1.39 -1.16 -6.85
CA LEU A 151 1.07 -0.84 -8.25
C LEU A 151 1.51 0.56 -8.71
N PHE A 152 1.96 1.41 -7.79
CA PHE A 152 2.29 2.81 -8.06
C PHE A 152 3.80 3.07 -8.19
N GLY A 153 4.64 2.04 -8.11
CA GLY A 153 6.09 2.20 -8.31
C GLY A 153 6.81 2.98 -7.21
N VAL A 154 6.26 3.01 -5.98
CA VAL A 154 6.84 3.77 -4.85
C VAL A 154 8.21 3.23 -4.43
N TYR A 155 8.40 1.92 -4.52
CA TYR A 155 9.58 1.22 -4.03
C TYR A 155 10.52 0.79 -5.16
N ALA A 156 11.81 0.71 -4.88
CA ALA A 156 12.79 0.05 -5.73
C ALA A 156 13.87 -0.65 -4.90
N MET A 157 14.62 -1.54 -5.55
CA MET A 157 15.84 -2.12 -5.00
C MET A 157 17.02 -1.20 -5.27
N GLY A 158 17.79 -0.88 -4.24
CA GLY A 158 19.09 -0.23 -4.37
C GLY A 158 20.14 -1.18 -4.97
N THR A 159 21.28 -0.62 -5.38
CA THR A 159 22.42 -1.39 -5.89
C THR A 159 23.08 -2.27 -4.83
N ASP A 160 22.88 -1.92 -3.57
CA ASP A 160 23.26 -2.64 -2.36
C ASP A 160 22.28 -3.78 -1.99
N GLY A 161 21.26 -4.02 -2.81
CA GLY A 161 20.21 -5.00 -2.52
C GLY A 161 19.26 -4.55 -1.40
N GLN A 162 19.27 -3.28 -1.01
CA GLN A 162 18.41 -2.74 0.03
C GLN A 162 17.13 -2.17 -0.60
N LEU A 163 15.98 -2.55 -0.06
CA LEU A 163 14.69 -1.94 -0.39
C LEU A 163 14.69 -0.44 -0.01
N GLN A 164 14.27 0.42 -0.94
CA GLN A 164 14.18 1.86 -0.72
C GLN A 164 12.86 2.44 -1.25
N VAL A 165 12.39 3.53 -0.64
CA VAL A 165 11.32 4.37 -1.18
C VAL A 165 11.94 5.35 -2.17
N ARG A 166 11.72 5.14 -3.48
CA ARG A 166 12.33 5.96 -4.53
C ARG A 166 11.39 7.02 -5.09
N GLN A 167 10.10 6.70 -5.19
CA GLN A 167 9.08 7.60 -5.73
C GLN A 167 7.98 7.82 -4.70
N PRO A 168 8.25 8.55 -3.60
CA PRO A 168 7.28 8.77 -2.52
C PRO A 168 5.99 9.45 -3.01
N ASP A 169 6.10 10.40 -3.94
CA ASP A 169 4.97 11.16 -4.48
C ASP A 169 3.99 10.30 -5.32
N ASN A 170 4.42 9.13 -5.80
CA ASN A 170 3.53 8.21 -6.49
C ASN A 170 2.58 7.48 -5.55
N CYS A 171 2.79 7.56 -4.24
CA CYS A 171 1.93 6.86 -3.29
C CYS A 171 0.50 7.43 -3.35
N LYS A 172 -0.47 6.60 -3.73
CA LYS A 172 -1.88 7.00 -3.72
C LYS A 172 -2.30 7.47 -2.32
N PRO A 173 -2.77 8.73 -2.16
CA PRO A 173 -3.22 9.25 -0.88
C PRO A 173 -4.20 8.32 -0.17
N GLY A 174 -3.92 8.04 1.11
CA GLY A 174 -4.75 7.18 1.96
C GLY A 174 -4.62 5.67 1.73
N CYS A 175 -3.70 5.19 0.89
CA CYS A 175 -3.50 3.75 0.65
C CYS A 175 -2.46 3.11 1.62
N PRO A 176 -2.84 2.26 2.59
CA PRO A 176 -1.91 1.63 3.53
C PRO A 176 -1.53 0.18 3.14
N ALA A 177 -1.88 -0.25 1.92
CA ALA A 177 -1.94 -1.68 1.60
C ALA A 177 -0.58 -2.40 1.66
N CYS A 178 0.50 -1.71 1.30
CA CYS A 178 1.86 -2.24 1.44
C CYS A 178 2.30 -2.41 2.92
N ALA A 179 1.71 -1.66 3.86
CA ALA A 179 1.95 -1.87 5.29
C ALA A 179 1.23 -3.10 5.84
N ARG A 180 0.04 -3.40 5.31
CA ARG A 180 -0.74 -4.59 5.70
C ARG A 180 -0.13 -5.90 5.21
N VAL A 181 0.58 -5.87 4.09
CA VAL A 181 1.22 -7.05 3.50
C VAL A 181 2.64 -7.28 4.04
N CYS A 182 3.22 -6.32 4.78
CA CYS A 182 4.57 -6.45 5.30
C CYS A 182 4.62 -7.45 6.46
N PRO A 183 5.37 -8.56 6.35
CA PRO A 183 5.41 -9.60 7.39
C PRO A 183 6.09 -9.09 8.68
N GLU A 184 6.99 -8.13 8.53
CA GLU A 184 7.73 -7.52 9.63
C GLU A 184 7.12 -6.19 10.11
N LEU A 185 5.94 -5.78 9.61
CA LEU A 185 5.28 -4.53 10.01
C LEU A 185 6.24 -3.32 9.98
N ALA A 186 7.16 -3.32 9.00
CA ALA A 186 8.24 -2.36 8.86
C ALA A 186 7.85 -1.13 8.04
N ILE A 187 6.79 -1.21 7.24
CA ILE A 187 6.29 -0.08 6.45
C ILE A 187 5.36 0.76 7.32
N ILE A 188 5.65 2.05 7.45
CA ILE A 188 4.95 2.99 8.31
C ILE A 188 4.36 4.13 7.47
N PHE A 189 3.12 4.52 7.78
CA PHE A 189 2.46 5.71 7.26
C PHE A 189 2.15 6.65 8.44
N PRO A 190 3.00 7.65 8.75
CA PRO A 190 2.87 8.47 9.96
C PRO A 190 1.52 9.18 10.09
N LYS A 191 0.91 9.54 8.95
CA LYS A 191 -0.39 10.21 8.85
C LYS A 191 -1.59 9.25 8.97
N HIS A 192 -1.37 7.95 9.05
CA HIS A 192 -2.46 6.97 9.17
C HIS A 192 -3.06 6.97 10.59
N GLY A 193 -4.33 6.60 10.70
CA GLY A 193 -5.04 6.51 11.97
C GLY A 193 -4.79 5.20 12.74
N GLU A 194 -4.63 4.10 12.01
CA GLU A 194 -4.56 2.73 12.57
C GLU A 194 -3.14 2.37 13.04
N ALA A 195 -3.04 1.79 14.24
CA ALA A 195 -1.83 1.16 14.75
C ALA A 195 -1.75 -0.33 14.31
N PRO A 196 -0.55 -0.88 14.03
CA PRO A 196 0.77 -0.24 14.12
C PRO A 196 1.22 0.46 12.81
N ILE A 197 0.36 0.55 11.79
CA ILE A 197 0.67 1.15 10.47
C ILE A 197 1.13 2.61 10.62
N ASN A 198 0.60 3.33 11.60
CA ASN A 198 0.95 4.71 11.91
C ASN A 198 2.30 4.89 12.64
N GLY A 199 3.03 3.81 12.90
CA GLY A 199 4.31 3.83 13.61
C GLY A 199 4.20 3.67 15.13
N ALA A 200 3.01 3.36 15.66
CA ALA A 200 2.87 2.95 17.05
C ALA A 200 3.71 1.69 17.37
N GLU A 201 3.90 1.42 18.66
CA GLU A 201 4.52 0.17 19.10
C GLU A 201 3.75 -1.05 18.59
N ILE A 202 4.50 -2.08 18.18
CA ILE A 202 3.94 -3.33 17.68
C ILE A 202 3.71 -4.26 18.87
N ARG A 203 2.46 -4.67 19.08
CA ARG A 203 2.09 -5.65 20.09
C ARG A 203 2.06 -7.05 19.48
N ASP A 204 2.06 -8.08 20.32
CA ASP A 204 2.04 -9.47 19.85
C ASP A 204 0.78 -9.79 19.03
N ALA A 205 -0.37 -9.22 19.40
CA ALA A 205 -1.61 -9.35 18.64
C ALA A 205 -1.51 -8.78 17.22
N ASP A 206 -0.69 -7.74 17.01
CA ASP A 206 -0.50 -7.13 15.69
C ASP A 206 0.35 -8.05 14.80
N ARG A 207 1.30 -8.81 15.38
CA ARG A 207 2.09 -9.83 14.67
C ARG A 207 1.23 -11.03 14.25
N GLN A 208 0.26 -11.41 15.10
CA GLN A 208 -0.68 -12.50 14.80
C GLN A 208 -1.73 -12.13 13.75
N ARG A 209 -2.06 -10.83 13.62
CA ARG A 209 -2.91 -10.28 12.56
C ARG A 209 -2.16 -10.01 11.24
N GLY A 210 -0.82 -9.94 11.28
CA GLY A 210 0.03 -9.87 10.08
C GLY A 210 -0.41 -10.93 9.08
N PRO A 211 -0.32 -10.63 7.76
CA PRO A 211 -1.19 -11.15 6.71
C PRO A 211 -1.55 -12.57 7.07
N ALA A 212 -2.79 -12.73 7.58
CA ALA A 212 -3.27 -14.01 8.04
C ALA A 212 -2.75 -15.00 7.00
N LYS A 213 -2.06 -16.05 7.45
CA LYS A 213 -1.86 -17.24 6.64
C LYS A 213 -3.27 -17.73 6.34
N VAL A 214 -3.92 -17.05 5.39
CA VAL A 214 -5.00 -17.52 4.59
C VAL A 214 -4.32 -18.67 3.91
N ASP A 215 -4.44 -19.81 4.56
CA ASP A 215 -4.06 -21.06 3.97
C ASP A 215 -4.98 -21.16 2.76
N ILE A 216 -4.46 -20.75 1.61
CA ILE A 216 -5.20 -20.68 0.35
C ILE A 216 -5.82 -22.06 0.09
N SER A 217 -5.14 -23.13 0.53
CA SER A 217 -5.65 -24.49 0.51
C SER A 217 -6.88 -24.69 1.41
N ALA A 218 -6.93 -24.08 2.59
CA ALA A 218 -8.11 -24.14 3.46
C ALA A 218 -9.28 -23.26 2.94
N LEU A 219 -8.96 -22.10 2.36
CA LEU A 219 -9.97 -21.15 1.86
C LEU A 219 -10.56 -21.55 0.49
N LEU A 220 -9.80 -22.30 -0.32
CA LEU A 220 -10.26 -22.87 -1.59
C LEU A 220 -10.71 -24.34 -1.47
N GLY A 221 -10.79 -24.87 -0.24
CA GLY A 221 -11.37 -26.20 0.01
C GLY A 221 -10.53 -27.39 -0.47
N GLY A 222 -9.21 -27.25 -0.59
CA GLY A 222 -8.29 -28.32 -0.97
C GLY A 222 -7.22 -27.92 -2.00
N ASP A 223 -6.60 -28.93 -2.63
CA ASP A 223 -5.62 -28.74 -3.71
C ASP A 223 -6.32 -28.22 -4.97
N VAL A 224 -6.15 -26.93 -5.25
CA VAL A 224 -6.62 -26.26 -6.47
C VAL A 224 -6.21 -27.02 -7.72
N TYR A 225 -5.01 -27.60 -7.76
CA TYR A 225 -4.56 -28.35 -8.91
C TYR A 225 -5.33 -29.67 -9.07
N GLN A 226 -5.75 -30.29 -7.97
CA GLN A 226 -6.61 -31.46 -8.01
C GLN A 226 -8.01 -31.10 -8.52
N ALA A 227 -8.62 -30.02 -7.99
CA ALA A 227 -9.91 -29.55 -8.46
C ALA A 227 -9.90 -29.16 -9.96
N LEU A 228 -8.81 -28.53 -10.43
CA LEU A 228 -8.63 -28.21 -11.85
C LEU A 228 -8.44 -29.46 -12.71
N ARG A 229 -7.70 -30.48 -12.22
CA ARG A 229 -7.55 -31.78 -12.90
C ARG A 229 -8.90 -32.52 -13.01
N GLU A 230 -9.68 -32.57 -11.93
CA GLU A 230 -11.00 -33.20 -11.89
C GLU A 230 -12.01 -32.49 -12.78
N ARG A 231 -11.98 -31.15 -12.82
CA ARG A 231 -12.81 -30.38 -13.75
C ARG A 231 -12.43 -30.66 -15.20
N ARG A 232 -11.13 -30.78 -15.50
CA ARG A 232 -10.66 -31.09 -16.86
C ARG A 232 -11.15 -32.46 -17.32
N THR A 233 -11.04 -33.50 -16.49
CA THR A 233 -11.53 -34.84 -16.83
C THR A 233 -13.05 -34.90 -16.98
N GLN A 234 -13.83 -34.25 -16.11
CA GLN A 234 -15.29 -34.15 -16.25
C GLN A 234 -15.75 -33.37 -17.48
N VAL A 235 -14.98 -32.37 -17.89
CA VAL A 235 -15.29 -31.58 -19.09
C VAL A 235 -14.91 -32.35 -20.36
N GLN A 236 -13.83 -33.13 -20.32
CA GLN A 236 -13.39 -33.96 -21.45
C GLN A 236 -14.41 -35.05 -21.79
N THR A 237 -15.00 -35.70 -20.78
CA THR A 237 -16.09 -36.66 -20.99
C THR A 237 -17.34 -36.03 -21.59
N ARG A 238 -17.66 -34.77 -21.24
CA ARG A 238 -18.76 -34.01 -21.87
C ARG A 238 -18.47 -33.70 -23.35
N PHE A 239 -17.21 -33.46 -23.72
CA PHE A 239 -16.82 -33.16 -25.09
C PHE A 239 -16.62 -34.41 -25.97
N ASP A 240 -16.39 -35.59 -25.38
CA ASP A 240 -16.27 -36.85 -26.11
C ASP A 240 -17.64 -37.49 -26.39
N VAL A 241 -18.60 -37.37 -25.46
CA VAL A 241 -20.00 -37.80 -25.69
C VAL A 241 -20.73 -36.89 -26.69
N GLY A 242 -20.29 -35.63 -26.83
CA GLY A 242 -20.88 -34.61 -27.71
C GLY A 242 -20.46 -34.66 -29.19
N ARG A 243 -19.60 -35.59 -29.62
CA ARG A 243 -19.18 -35.73 -31.04
C ARG A 243 -19.98 -36.79 -31.79
N ASN A 244 -21.24 -37.01 -31.46
CA ASN A 244 -22.12 -37.76 -32.36
C ASN A 244 -22.56 -36.81 -33.50
N ALA A 245 -21.74 -36.73 -34.55
CA ALA A 245 -21.96 -35.85 -35.70
C ALA A 245 -23.34 -36.04 -36.34
N GLU A 246 -23.89 -37.25 -36.28
CA GLU A 246 -25.21 -37.59 -36.78
C GLU A 246 -26.33 -36.96 -35.94
N LEU A 247 -26.20 -37.02 -34.60
CA LEU A 247 -27.13 -36.38 -33.67
C LEU A 247 -27.12 -34.86 -33.84
N ALA A 248 -25.92 -34.26 -33.94
CA ALA A 248 -25.76 -32.83 -34.18
C ALA A 248 -26.35 -32.39 -35.53
N ALA A 249 -26.23 -33.21 -36.58
CA ALA A 249 -26.85 -32.96 -37.87
C ALA A 249 -28.38 -33.15 -37.86
N ALA A 250 -28.90 -34.06 -37.03
CA ALA A 250 -30.34 -34.25 -36.84
C ALA A 250 -30.98 -33.07 -36.09
N GLU A 251 -30.38 -32.62 -34.97
CA GLU A 251 -30.86 -31.46 -34.21
C GLU A 251 -30.82 -30.17 -35.04
N ARG A 252 -29.77 -29.97 -35.85
CA ARG A 252 -29.69 -28.83 -36.79
C ARG A 252 -30.81 -28.85 -37.83
N ARG A 253 -31.09 -30.03 -38.41
CA ARG A 253 -32.19 -30.17 -39.40
C ARG A 253 -33.55 -29.87 -38.76
N LYS A 254 -33.77 -30.33 -37.53
CA LYS A 254 -35.00 -30.08 -36.77
C LYS A 254 -35.17 -28.58 -36.47
N CYS A 255 -34.15 -27.94 -35.93
CA CYS A 255 -34.18 -26.51 -35.61
C CYS A 255 -34.37 -25.64 -36.88
N LEU A 256 -33.75 -26.01 -38.01
CA LEU A 256 -33.96 -25.33 -39.28
C LEU A 256 -35.41 -25.45 -39.79
N ALA A 257 -36.04 -26.60 -39.61
CA ALA A 257 -37.45 -26.79 -39.98
C ALA A 257 -38.40 -25.98 -39.08
N GLU A 258 -38.13 -25.93 -37.77
CA GLU A 258 -38.89 -25.12 -36.81
C GLU A 258 -38.76 -23.61 -37.13
N LEU A 259 -37.55 -23.12 -37.39
CA LEU A 259 -37.29 -21.73 -37.77
C LEU A 259 -37.91 -21.37 -39.12
N GLN A 260 -37.88 -22.28 -40.10
CA GLN A 260 -38.55 -22.10 -41.38
C GLN A 260 -40.04 -21.85 -41.20
N GLN A 261 -40.68 -22.65 -40.34
CA GLN A 261 -42.12 -22.57 -40.09
C GLN A 261 -42.49 -21.32 -39.28
N GLN A 262 -41.65 -20.90 -38.33
CA GLN A 262 -41.90 -19.71 -37.51
C GLN A 262 -41.68 -18.39 -38.25
N LEU A 263 -40.76 -18.37 -39.21
CA LEU A 263 -40.37 -17.16 -39.95
C LEU A 263 -40.91 -17.12 -41.39
N ASP A 264 -41.77 -18.08 -41.75
CA ASP A 264 -42.42 -18.23 -43.06
C ASP A 264 -41.43 -18.16 -44.24
N ILE A 265 -40.26 -18.79 -44.07
CA ILE A 265 -39.17 -18.73 -45.05
C ILE A 265 -39.46 -19.68 -46.21
N LEU A 266 -39.53 -19.13 -47.43
CA LEU A 266 -39.70 -19.91 -48.66
C LEU A 266 -38.62 -21.00 -48.79
N PRO A 267 -38.98 -22.26 -49.10
CA PRO A 267 -38.03 -23.38 -49.16
C PRO A 267 -36.83 -23.15 -50.09
N ALA A 268 -37.03 -22.38 -51.17
CA ALA A 268 -35.99 -22.04 -52.13
C ALA A 268 -34.85 -21.19 -51.54
N VAL A 269 -35.13 -20.36 -50.53
CA VAL A 269 -34.12 -19.52 -49.87
C VAL A 269 -33.22 -20.34 -48.94
N LEU A 270 -33.75 -21.38 -48.30
CA LEU A 270 -32.94 -22.29 -47.47
C LEU A 270 -32.06 -23.20 -48.32
N GLN A 271 -32.56 -23.62 -49.49
CA GLN A 271 -31.78 -24.43 -50.43
C GLN A 271 -30.61 -23.66 -51.06
N SER A 272 -30.74 -22.34 -51.26
CA SER A 272 -29.63 -21.50 -51.74
C SER A 272 -28.57 -21.23 -50.66
N LEU A 273 -28.95 -21.27 -49.38
CA LEU A 273 -28.04 -21.17 -48.23
C LEU A 273 -27.34 -22.52 -47.94
N SER A 274 -27.95 -23.65 -48.32
CA SER A 274 -27.35 -24.97 -48.18
C SER A 274 -26.29 -25.22 -49.25
N THR A 275 -25.09 -24.72 -49.03
CA THR A 275 -23.86 -25.32 -49.56
C THR A 275 -23.55 -26.63 -48.83
N SER A 276 -24.53 -27.53 -48.75
CA SER A 276 -24.39 -28.87 -48.15
C SER A 276 -23.26 -29.65 -48.83
N ALA A 277 -23.04 -29.46 -50.12
CA ALA A 277 -21.89 -30.00 -50.84
C ALA A 277 -20.53 -29.47 -50.31
N ALA A 278 -20.38 -28.16 -50.10
CA ALA A 278 -19.12 -27.56 -49.64
C ALA A 278 -18.82 -27.87 -48.17
N ILE A 279 -19.86 -28.02 -47.34
CA ILE A 279 -19.74 -28.44 -45.94
C ILE A 279 -19.30 -29.91 -45.86
N LEU A 280 -19.90 -30.79 -46.66
CA LEU A 280 -19.51 -32.21 -46.75
C LEU A 280 -18.09 -32.38 -47.29
N GLU A 281 -17.69 -31.58 -48.29
CA GLU A 281 -16.33 -31.61 -48.84
C GLU A 281 -15.28 -31.14 -47.81
N ARG A 282 -15.60 -30.10 -47.01
CA ARG A 282 -14.76 -29.67 -45.88
C ARG A 282 -14.70 -30.70 -44.76
N MET A 283 -15.79 -31.43 -44.52
CA MET A 283 -15.81 -32.52 -43.53
C MET A 283 -14.96 -33.71 -43.98
N LYS A 284 -15.03 -34.11 -45.26
CA LYS A 284 -14.15 -35.14 -45.86
C LYS A 284 -12.68 -34.75 -45.75
N LYS A 285 -12.31 -33.53 -46.21
CA LYS A 285 -10.92 -33.02 -46.11
C LYS A 285 -10.39 -32.96 -44.68
N LYS A 286 -11.27 -32.86 -43.68
CA LYS A 286 -10.89 -32.82 -42.26
C LYS A 286 -10.77 -34.23 -41.66
N ALA A 287 -11.53 -35.21 -42.14
CA ALA A 287 -11.38 -36.61 -41.77
C ALA A 287 -10.07 -37.19 -42.33
N ASP A 288 -9.78 -36.95 -43.61
CA ASP A 288 -8.54 -37.41 -44.27
C ASP A 288 -7.27 -36.86 -43.60
N ARG A 289 -7.33 -35.63 -43.07
CA ARG A 289 -6.23 -34.96 -42.35
C ARG A 289 -5.99 -35.47 -40.93
N VAL A 290 -6.97 -36.15 -40.33
CA VAL A 290 -6.85 -36.72 -38.98
C VAL A 290 -6.20 -38.11 -39.06
N ASP A 291 -6.44 -38.86 -40.14
CA ASP A 291 -5.78 -40.15 -40.39
C ASP A 291 -4.30 -40.00 -40.79
N GLU A 292 -3.92 -38.95 -41.54
CA GLU A 292 -2.50 -38.67 -41.86
C GLU A 292 -1.64 -38.26 -40.66
N ASN A 293 -2.25 -37.69 -39.61
CA ASN A 293 -1.55 -37.25 -38.39
C ASN A 293 -1.56 -38.31 -37.27
N ALA A 294 -2.10 -39.50 -37.55
CA ALA A 294 -2.20 -40.63 -36.62
C ALA A 294 -1.26 -41.81 -36.98
N LEU A 295 -0.45 -41.66 -38.04
CA LEU A 295 0.72 -42.48 -38.39
C LEU A 295 2.01 -41.80 -37.94
#